data_AF-A0A1M6NWU9-F1
#
_entry.id   AF-A0A1M6NWU9-F1
#
_cell.length_a   1.000
_cell.length_b   1.000
_cell.length_c   1.000
_cell.angle_alpha   90.00
_cell.angle_beta   90.00
_cell.angle_gamma   90.00
#
_symmetry.space_group_name_H-M   'P 1'
#
loop_
_entity.id
_entity.type
_entity.pdbx_description
1 polymer ?
#
loop_
_entity_poly.entity_id
_entity_poly.type
_entity_poly.pdbx_seq_one_letter_code
_entity_poly.pdbx_strand_id
1 'polypeptide(L)'
;MASEVASHYDRIVKRNAEANGETYYGDMEEYKISYKDKDTSSFRLFWKYAPMFRVMELQDMYRTMSVYLMLFIFIALICFAAVFVIAYTRCITVAMYNRQMYADLKYLGAGRTYLYNCAKSQILKVFKMPVLIGTSLTFALYFFIMFGNDGGLTAGELAGVRSCVLVIIAITLVIWGFYRSVLRKVCKMLGI
;
A
#
# COMPACT_ATOMS: atom_id res chain seq x y z
N MET A 1 32.45 -8.46 -26.18
CA MET A 1 31.80 -9.60 -25.50
C MET A 1 32.29 -9.81 -24.05
N ALA A 2 33.43 -9.25 -23.61
CA ALA A 2 33.94 -9.42 -22.24
C ALA A 2 33.26 -8.54 -21.16
N SER A 3 32.31 -7.70 -21.52
CA SER A 3 31.75 -6.65 -20.66
C SER A 3 30.29 -6.89 -20.21
N GLU A 4 29.66 -7.98 -20.67
CA GLU A 4 28.30 -8.43 -20.29
C GLU A 4 28.38 -9.53 -19.21
N VAL A 5 29.06 -9.23 -18.11
CA VAL A 5 29.23 -10.18 -17.01
C VAL A 5 28.36 -9.77 -15.85
N ALA A 6 27.48 -10.67 -15.42
CA ALA A 6 26.63 -10.45 -14.28
C ALA A 6 27.39 -10.59 -12.94
N SER A 7 26.93 -9.93 -11.89
CA SER A 7 27.59 -9.88 -10.58
C SER A 7 27.63 -11.26 -9.91
N HIS A 8 26.61 -12.09 -10.14
CA HIS A 8 26.53 -13.49 -9.72
C HIS A 8 27.38 -14.46 -10.58
N TYR A 9 28.11 -13.97 -11.59
CA TYR A 9 29.00 -14.82 -12.38
C TYR A 9 30.18 -15.31 -11.54
N ASP A 10 30.25 -16.64 -11.38
CA ASP A 10 31.33 -17.35 -10.73
C ASP A 10 32.02 -18.31 -11.71
N ARG A 11 33.32 -18.08 -11.90
CA ARG A 11 34.18 -18.86 -12.80
C ARG A 11 34.41 -20.29 -12.30
N ILE A 12 34.47 -20.52 -10.99
CA ILE A 12 34.70 -21.84 -10.41
C ILE A 12 33.47 -22.70 -10.59
N VAL A 13 32.29 -22.15 -10.30
CA VAL A 13 31.03 -22.88 -10.43
C VAL A 13 30.75 -23.22 -11.89
N LYS A 14 31.03 -22.29 -12.82
CA LYS A 14 30.95 -22.58 -14.26
C LYS A 14 31.84 -23.74 -14.68
N ARG A 15 33.11 -23.73 -14.26
CA ARG A 15 34.05 -24.82 -14.58
C ARG A 15 33.58 -26.18 -14.03
N ASN A 16 33.04 -26.19 -12.82
CA ASN A 16 32.54 -27.44 -12.21
C ASN A 16 31.30 -27.97 -12.93
N ALA A 17 30.37 -27.09 -13.33
CA ALA A 17 29.20 -27.47 -14.13
C ALA A 17 29.63 -28.04 -15.50
N GLU A 18 30.54 -27.36 -16.19
CA GLU A 18 31.09 -27.83 -17.48
C GLU A 18 31.81 -29.18 -17.36
N ALA A 19 32.55 -29.40 -16.26
CA ALA A 19 33.23 -30.68 -16.00
C ALA A 19 32.26 -31.84 -15.72
N ASN A 20 31.09 -31.54 -15.15
CA ASN A 20 30.02 -32.50 -14.90
C ASN A 20 29.07 -32.67 -16.12
N GLY A 21 29.28 -31.93 -17.21
CA GLY A 21 28.40 -31.92 -18.39
C GLY A 21 27.08 -31.16 -18.17
N GLU A 22 26.98 -30.36 -17.11
CA GLU A 22 25.81 -29.56 -16.76
C GLU A 22 25.91 -28.14 -17.32
N THR A 23 24.77 -27.51 -17.60
CA THR A 23 24.73 -26.11 -18.04
C THR A 23 24.86 -25.18 -16.84
N TYR A 24 25.81 -24.23 -16.90
CA TYR A 24 25.97 -23.22 -15.86
C TYR A 24 24.73 -22.32 -15.76
N TYR A 25 24.17 -22.19 -14.55
CA TYR A 25 22.95 -21.40 -14.30
C TYR A 25 23.08 -19.95 -14.76
N GLY A 26 24.28 -19.35 -14.66
CA GLY A 26 24.50 -17.96 -15.08
C GLY A 26 24.52 -17.76 -16.60
N ASP A 27 24.56 -18.84 -17.40
CA ASP A 27 24.46 -18.76 -18.86
C ASP A 27 23.01 -18.90 -19.37
N MET A 28 22.06 -19.24 -18.49
CA MET A 28 20.62 -19.28 -18.79
C MET A 28 20.10 -17.87 -19.08
N GLU A 29 19.10 -17.74 -19.95
CA GLU A 29 18.60 -16.42 -20.40
C GLU A 29 18.14 -15.51 -19.25
N GLU A 30 17.52 -16.07 -18.22
CA GLU A 30 17.04 -15.31 -17.04
C GLU A 30 18.18 -14.61 -16.28
N TYR A 31 19.38 -15.20 -16.30
CA TYR A 31 20.54 -14.73 -15.54
C TYR A 31 21.55 -13.99 -16.39
N LYS A 32 21.30 -13.89 -17.70
CA LYS A 32 22.17 -13.22 -18.67
C LYS A 32 21.85 -11.74 -18.70
N ILE A 33 22.90 -10.92 -18.65
CA ILE A 33 22.77 -9.48 -18.86
C ILE A 33 23.14 -9.13 -20.31
N SER A 34 22.46 -8.15 -20.88
CA SER A 34 22.63 -7.71 -22.27
C SER A 34 22.75 -6.20 -22.31
N TYR A 35 23.71 -5.65 -23.06
CA TYR A 35 23.82 -4.19 -23.25
C TYR A 35 22.63 -3.56 -23.94
N LYS A 36 21.80 -4.35 -24.63
CA LYS A 36 20.54 -3.85 -25.21
C LYS A 36 19.60 -3.33 -24.11
N ASP A 37 19.72 -3.87 -22.89
CA ASP A 37 18.89 -3.54 -21.75
C ASP A 37 19.62 -2.66 -20.73
N LYS A 38 20.64 -1.90 -21.16
CA LYS A 38 21.49 -1.07 -20.28
C LYS A 38 20.71 -0.10 -19.38
N ASP A 39 19.56 0.37 -19.87
CA ASP A 39 18.73 1.37 -19.19
C ASP A 39 17.79 0.73 -18.14
N THR A 40 17.68 -0.60 -18.12
CA THR A 40 16.84 -1.35 -17.17
C THR A 40 17.51 -1.44 -15.80
N SER A 41 16.71 -1.38 -14.73
CA SER A 41 17.20 -1.50 -13.35
C SER A 41 18.01 -2.78 -13.13
N SER A 42 17.57 -3.92 -13.69
CA SER A 42 18.25 -5.21 -13.59
C SER A 42 19.67 -5.16 -14.14
N PHE A 43 19.89 -4.55 -15.31
CA PHE A 43 21.24 -4.43 -15.87
C PHE A 43 22.16 -3.62 -14.96
N ARG A 44 21.68 -2.48 -14.43
CA ARG A 44 22.47 -1.62 -13.55
C ARG A 44 22.79 -2.27 -12.20
N LEU A 45 21.86 -3.05 -11.66
CA LEU A 45 22.01 -3.79 -10.40
C LEU A 45 22.99 -4.95 -10.51
N PHE A 46 22.92 -5.71 -11.61
CA PHE A 46 23.66 -6.95 -11.76
C PHE A 46 24.90 -6.83 -12.62
N TRP A 47 25.28 -5.65 -13.13
CA TRP A 47 26.50 -5.53 -13.93
C TRP A 47 27.76 -5.57 -13.05
N LYS A 48 28.57 -6.62 -13.23
CA LYS A 48 29.77 -6.89 -12.40
C LYS A 48 30.81 -5.78 -12.43
N TYR A 49 30.90 -5.06 -13.55
CA TYR A 49 31.91 -4.02 -13.77
C TYR A 49 31.31 -2.61 -13.72
N ALA A 50 30.12 -2.46 -13.13
CA ALA A 50 29.53 -1.15 -12.93
C ALA A 50 30.45 -0.26 -12.07
N PRO A 51 30.69 1.00 -12.47
CA PRO A 51 31.50 1.91 -11.70
C PRO A 51 30.77 2.29 -10.40
N MET A 52 31.32 1.85 -9.26
CA MET A 52 30.75 2.12 -7.93
C MET A 52 31.29 3.44 -7.37
N PHE A 53 30.64 4.55 -7.72
CA PHE A 53 30.85 5.84 -7.07
C PHE A 53 29.70 6.13 -6.10
N ARG A 54 30.03 6.35 -4.82
CA ARG A 54 29.08 6.61 -3.72
C ARG A 54 27.98 7.63 -4.08
N VAL A 55 28.36 8.72 -4.74
CA VAL A 55 27.42 9.81 -5.09
C VAL A 55 26.45 9.39 -6.20
N MET A 56 26.96 8.66 -7.21
CA MET A 56 26.15 8.17 -8.32
C MET A 56 25.14 7.11 -7.84
N GLU A 57 25.58 6.19 -7.00
CA GLU A 57 24.74 5.12 -6.43
C GLU A 57 23.58 5.69 -5.59
N LEU A 58 23.87 6.67 -4.72
CA LEU A 58 22.84 7.34 -3.94
C LEU A 58 21.82 8.01 -4.85
N GLN A 59 22.28 8.74 -5.87
CA GLN A 59 21.39 9.45 -6.79
C GLN A 59 20.51 8.48 -7.60
N ASP A 60 21.06 7.38 -8.10
CA ASP A 60 20.31 6.37 -8.84
C ASP A 60 19.32 5.62 -7.94
N MET A 61 19.69 5.34 -6.68
CA MET A 61 18.79 4.78 -5.69
C MET A 61 17.62 5.74 -5.40
N TYR A 62 17.89 7.02 -5.14
CA TYR A 62 16.84 8.01 -4.89
C TYR A 62 15.93 8.17 -6.10
N ARG A 63 16.48 8.26 -7.31
CA ARG A 63 15.69 8.39 -8.54
C ARG A 63 14.74 7.21 -8.72
N THR A 64 15.24 6.00 -8.60
CA THR A 64 14.45 4.78 -8.79
C THR A 64 13.38 4.64 -7.71
N MET A 65 13.73 4.87 -6.43
CA MET A 65 12.76 4.87 -5.33
C MET A 65 11.70 5.95 -5.47
N SER A 66 12.07 7.12 -5.98
CA SER A 66 11.11 8.22 -6.24
C SER A 66 10.07 7.84 -7.29
N VAL A 67 10.48 7.17 -8.37
CA VAL A 67 9.54 6.72 -9.42
C VAL A 67 8.55 5.71 -8.85
N TYR A 68 9.04 4.69 -8.12
CA TYR A 68 8.16 3.70 -7.49
C TYR A 68 7.24 4.34 -6.45
N LEU A 69 7.73 5.27 -5.65
CA LEU A 69 6.94 5.99 -4.66
C LEU A 69 5.86 6.85 -5.31
N MET A 70 6.18 7.59 -6.38
CA MET A 70 5.20 8.41 -7.10
C MET A 70 4.08 7.56 -7.70
N LEU A 71 4.42 6.43 -8.33
CA LEU A 71 3.43 5.49 -8.88
C LEU A 71 2.56 4.91 -7.76
N PHE A 72 3.16 4.53 -6.63
CA PHE A 72 2.43 4.03 -5.47
C PHE A 72 1.44 5.06 -4.92
N ILE A 73 1.89 6.31 -4.72
CA ILE A 73 1.03 7.40 -4.24
C ILE A 73 -0.11 7.66 -5.23
N PHE A 74 0.18 7.68 -6.53
CA PHE A 74 -0.83 7.89 -7.57
C PHE A 74 -1.94 6.83 -7.50
N ILE A 75 -1.57 5.56 -7.45
CA ILE A 75 -2.53 4.45 -7.34
C ILE A 75 -3.30 4.53 -6.01
N ALA A 76 -2.60 4.81 -4.91
CA ALA A 76 -3.22 4.97 -3.60
C ALA A 76 -4.30 6.07 -3.59
N LEU A 77 -4.02 7.23 -4.20
CA LEU A 77 -4.98 8.32 -4.31
C LEU A 77 -6.24 7.91 -5.08
N ILE A 78 -6.09 7.19 -6.20
CA ILE A 78 -7.22 6.67 -6.98
C ILE A 78 -8.04 5.69 -6.13
N CYS A 79 -7.39 4.77 -5.43
CA CYS A 79 -8.05 3.82 -4.53
C CYS A 79 -8.83 4.53 -3.41
N PHE A 80 -8.23 5.54 -2.76
CA PHE A 80 -8.92 6.32 -1.72
C PHE A 80 -10.11 7.10 -2.28
N ALA A 81 -9.99 7.71 -3.46
CA ALA A 81 -11.09 8.38 -4.13
C ALA A 81 -12.26 7.42 -4.39
N ALA A 82 -11.97 6.22 -4.90
CA ALA A 82 -12.99 5.19 -5.12
C ALA A 82 -13.68 4.76 -3.81
N VAL A 83 -12.90 4.55 -2.73
CA VAL A 83 -13.45 4.22 -1.41
C VAL A 83 -14.38 5.33 -0.89
N PHE A 84 -14.00 6.60 -1.06
CA PHE A 84 -14.86 7.72 -0.65
C PHE A 84 -16.17 7.79 -1.45
N VAL A 85 -16.12 7.55 -2.75
CA VAL A 85 -17.32 7.50 -3.60
C VAL A 85 -18.23 6.35 -3.18
N ILE A 86 -17.69 5.14 -2.99
CA ILE A 86 -18.46 3.95 -2.56
C ILE A 86 -19.05 4.16 -1.17
N ALA A 87 -18.27 4.69 -0.23
CA ALA A 87 -18.76 4.95 1.13
C ALA A 87 -19.88 6.01 1.12
N TYR A 88 -19.73 7.06 0.30
CA TYR A 88 -20.75 8.10 0.15
C TYR A 88 -22.06 7.54 -0.39
N THR A 89 -22.01 6.75 -1.47
CA THR A 89 -23.22 6.16 -2.06
C THR A 89 -23.89 5.19 -1.08
N ARG A 90 -23.13 4.33 -0.39
CA ARG A 90 -23.67 3.43 0.65
C ARG A 90 -24.34 4.19 1.80
N CYS A 91 -23.75 5.30 2.25
CA CYS A 91 -24.36 6.13 3.29
C CYS A 91 -25.69 6.75 2.83
N ILE A 92 -25.77 7.23 1.58
CA ILE A 92 -27.01 7.77 1.02
C ILE A 92 -28.07 6.67 0.89
N THR A 93 -27.72 5.50 0.34
CA THR A 93 -28.66 4.39 0.17
C THR A 93 -29.27 3.97 1.51
N VAL A 94 -28.45 3.83 2.57
CA VAL A 94 -28.94 3.47 3.92
C VAL A 94 -29.84 4.57 4.50
N ALA A 95 -29.49 5.84 4.31
CA ALA A 95 -30.30 6.96 4.78
C ALA A 95 -31.67 7.02 4.07
N MET A 96 -31.70 6.76 2.76
CA MET A 96 -32.93 6.76 1.97
C MET A 96 -33.83 5.57 2.29
N TYR A 97 -33.26 4.37 2.46
CA TYR A 97 -34.02 3.17 2.82
C TYR A 97 -34.72 3.33 4.17
N ASN A 98 -34.02 3.87 5.18
CA ASN A 98 -34.57 4.07 6.52
C ASN A 98 -35.41 5.35 6.66
N ARG A 99 -35.65 6.11 5.59
CA ARG A 99 -36.36 7.41 5.67
C ARG A 99 -37.77 7.27 6.25
N GLN A 100 -38.51 6.22 5.88
CA GLN A 100 -39.84 5.94 6.44
C GLN A 100 -39.78 5.62 7.94
N MET A 101 -38.85 4.75 8.35
CA MET A 101 -38.60 4.45 9.76
C MET A 101 -38.27 5.72 10.58
N TYR A 102 -37.46 6.63 10.02
CA TYR A 102 -37.14 7.91 10.67
C TYR A 102 -38.36 8.84 10.76
N ALA A 103 -39.26 8.82 9.77
CA ALA A 103 -40.52 9.57 9.81
C ALA A 103 -41.46 9.00 10.89
N ASP A 104 -41.60 7.67 10.98
CA ASP A 104 -42.44 7.00 11.96
C ASP A 104 -41.93 7.23 13.40
N LEU A 105 -40.61 7.15 13.62
CA LEU A 105 -39.98 7.51 14.90
C LEU A 105 -40.24 8.97 15.30
N LYS A 106 -40.29 9.88 14.32
CA LYS A 106 -40.62 11.29 14.57
C LYS A 106 -42.08 11.46 14.99
N TYR A 107 -43.01 10.70 14.38
CA TYR A 107 -44.41 10.66 14.80
C TYR A 107 -44.61 10.05 16.19
N LEU A 108 -43.74 9.12 16.60
CA LEU A 108 -43.71 8.52 17.94
C LEU A 108 -43.05 9.42 19.02
N GLY A 109 -42.62 10.63 18.67
CA GLY A 109 -42.03 11.59 19.62
C GLY A 109 -40.54 11.41 19.90
N ALA A 110 -39.81 10.66 19.07
CA ALA A 110 -38.37 10.51 19.23
C ALA A 110 -37.65 11.87 19.09
N GLY A 111 -36.83 12.21 20.09
CA GLY A 111 -36.05 13.45 20.07
C GLY A 111 -35.01 13.49 18.95
N ARG A 112 -34.72 14.69 18.42
CA ARG A 112 -33.72 14.92 17.35
C ARG A 112 -32.35 14.31 17.65
N THR A 113 -31.95 14.28 18.91
CA THR A 113 -30.68 13.69 19.38
C THR A 113 -30.63 12.18 19.18
N TYR A 114 -31.76 11.47 19.33
CA TYR A 114 -31.83 10.03 19.12
C TYR A 114 -31.71 9.68 17.64
N LEU A 115 -32.43 10.42 16.78
CA LEU A 115 -32.35 10.28 15.31
C LEU A 115 -30.93 10.53 14.79
N TYR A 116 -30.25 11.57 15.31
CA TYR A 116 -28.85 11.86 15.01
C TYR A 116 -27.91 10.72 15.42
N ASN A 117 -28.06 10.18 16.62
CA ASN A 117 -27.21 9.09 17.11
C ASN A 117 -27.41 7.79 16.32
N CYS A 118 -28.64 7.48 15.89
CA CYS A 118 -28.92 6.35 15.01
C CYS A 118 -28.23 6.50 13.65
N ALA A 119 -28.41 7.66 12.99
CA ALA A 119 -27.76 7.95 11.71
C ALA A 119 -26.22 7.93 11.82
N LYS A 120 -25.68 8.53 12.89
CA LYS A 120 -24.25 8.52 13.21
C LYS A 120 -23.71 7.10 13.31
N SER A 121 -24.41 6.21 14.01
CA SER A 121 -23.97 4.83 14.26
C SER A 121 -24.03 3.97 12.99
N GLN A 122 -25.06 4.16 12.15
CA GLN A 122 -25.17 3.47 10.85
C GLN A 122 -24.04 3.88 9.91
N ILE A 123 -23.79 5.18 9.78
CA ILE A 123 -22.70 5.70 8.95
C ILE A 123 -21.35 5.24 9.50
N LEU A 124 -21.13 5.32 10.82
CA LEU A 124 -19.86 4.92 11.43
C LEU A 124 -19.52 3.45 11.17
N LYS A 125 -20.51 2.54 11.19
CA LYS A 125 -20.29 1.12 10.87
C LYS A 125 -19.79 0.90 9.44
N VAL A 126 -20.32 1.66 8.47
CA VAL A 126 -19.90 1.58 7.05
C VAL A 126 -18.44 1.96 6.87
N PHE A 127 -17.93 2.91 7.66
CA PHE A 127 -16.52 3.32 7.61
C PHE A 127 -15.61 2.46 8.50
N LYS A 128 -16.06 2.04 9.69
CA LYS A 128 -15.22 1.36 10.69
C LYS A 128 -14.86 -0.06 10.27
N MET A 129 -15.79 -0.82 9.69
CA MET A 129 -15.54 -2.23 9.36
C MET A 129 -14.44 -2.40 8.31
N PRO A 130 -14.46 -1.70 7.16
CA PRO A 130 -13.41 -1.84 6.15
C PRO A 130 -12.05 -1.36 6.65
N VAL A 131 -12.01 -0.25 7.41
CA VAL A 131 -10.77 0.29 7.97
C VAL A 131 -10.14 -0.69 8.96
N LEU A 132 -10.95 -1.30 9.84
CA LEU A 132 -10.45 -2.26 10.82
C LEU A 132 -9.88 -3.51 10.14
N ILE A 133 -10.61 -4.08 9.18
CA ILE A 133 -10.19 -5.28 8.45
C ILE A 133 -8.92 -4.98 7.64
N GLY A 134 -8.91 -3.88 6.88
CA GLY A 134 -7.75 -3.50 6.05
C GLY A 134 -6.51 -3.22 6.88
N THR A 135 -6.65 -2.50 8.00
CA THR A 135 -5.52 -2.20 8.89
C THR A 135 -4.98 -3.47 9.55
N SER A 136 -5.88 -4.34 10.04
CA SER A 136 -5.49 -5.61 10.67
C SER A 136 -4.77 -6.53 9.68
N LEU A 137 -5.30 -6.66 8.46
CA LEU A 137 -4.71 -7.51 7.43
C LEU A 137 -3.33 -6.98 7.00
N THR A 138 -3.19 -5.67 6.82
CA THR A 138 -1.93 -5.03 6.45
C THR A 138 -0.87 -5.25 7.54
N PHE A 139 -1.22 -5.06 8.81
CA PHE A 139 -0.30 -5.31 9.93
C PHE A 139 0.10 -6.78 10.03
N ALA A 140 -0.85 -7.70 9.84
CA ALA A 140 -0.58 -9.13 9.89
C ALA A 140 0.42 -9.55 8.79
N LEU A 141 0.22 -9.07 7.57
CA LEU A 141 1.16 -9.32 6.47
C LEU A 141 2.54 -8.70 6.74
N TYR A 142 2.57 -7.48 7.25
CA TYR A 142 3.83 -6.81 7.56
C TYR A 142 4.62 -7.56 8.64
N PHE A 143 3.94 -8.00 9.70
CA PHE A 143 4.54 -8.82 10.74
C PHE A 143 5.04 -10.17 10.21
N PHE A 144 4.27 -10.82 9.32
CA PHE A 144 4.65 -12.09 8.71
C PHE A 144 5.93 -11.95 7.88
N ILE A 145 6.05 -10.89 7.08
CA ILE A 145 7.25 -10.61 6.28
C ILE A 145 8.47 -10.42 7.18
N MET A 146 8.35 -9.64 8.26
CA MET A 146 9.46 -9.42 9.19
C MET A 146 9.87 -10.71 9.92
N PHE A 147 8.89 -11.48 10.39
CA PHE A 147 9.15 -12.75 11.07
C PHE A 147 9.86 -13.75 10.16
N GLY A 148 9.49 -13.79 8.88
CA GLY A 148 10.13 -14.66 7.88
C GLY A 148 11.52 -14.21 7.42
N ASN A 149 11.95 -12.98 7.72
CA ASN A 149 13.24 -12.45 7.29
C ASN A 149 14.37 -12.91 8.24
N ASP A 150 14.36 -12.47 9.51
CA ASP A 150 15.48 -12.69 10.44
C ASP A 150 15.03 -13.17 11.85
N GLY A 151 13.74 -13.46 12.06
CA GLY A 151 13.21 -14.00 13.32
C GLY A 151 13.24 -13.05 14.53
N GLY A 152 13.62 -11.78 14.36
CA GLY A 152 13.73 -10.77 15.42
C GLY A 152 13.50 -9.35 14.93
N LEU A 153 13.39 -8.39 15.87
CA LEU A 153 13.16 -6.96 15.58
C LEU A 153 14.47 -6.16 15.66
N THR A 154 15.00 -5.74 14.51
CA THR A 154 16.18 -4.88 14.39
C THR A 154 15.81 -3.40 14.57
N ALA A 155 16.74 -2.57 15.03
CA ALA A 155 16.51 -1.13 15.28
C ALA A 155 16.01 -0.35 14.05
N GLY A 156 16.44 -0.75 12.84
CA GLY A 156 15.95 -0.17 11.58
C GLY A 156 14.49 -0.53 11.29
N GLU A 157 14.03 -1.71 11.71
CA GLU A 157 12.67 -2.16 11.48
C GLU A 157 11.69 -1.45 12.43
N LEU A 158 12.13 -1.12 13.65
CA LEU A 158 11.34 -0.29 14.57
C LEU A 158 11.10 1.12 14.01
N ALA A 159 12.08 1.70 13.31
CA ALA A 159 11.91 2.97 12.62
C ALA A 159 10.88 2.86 11.47
N GLY A 160 10.89 1.74 10.75
CA GLY A 160 9.88 1.38 9.74
C GLY A 160 8.48 1.30 10.32
N VAL A 161 8.27 0.50 11.38
CA VAL A 161 6.99 0.38 12.09
C VAL A 161 6.47 1.74 12.53
N ARG A 162 7.34 2.59 13.10
CA ARG A 162 6.96 3.94 13.53
C ARG A 162 6.46 4.80 12.37
N SER A 163 7.12 4.74 11.23
CA SER A 163 6.67 5.47 10.04
C SER A 163 5.32 4.97 9.52
N CYS A 164 5.08 3.65 9.54
CA CYS A 164 3.81 3.06 9.15
C CYS A 164 2.66 3.51 10.08
N VAL A 165 2.89 3.55 11.39
CA VAL A 165 1.89 4.04 12.36
C VAL A 165 1.52 5.49 12.08
N LEU A 166 2.49 6.35 11.78
CA LEU A 166 2.22 7.76 11.44
C LEU A 166 1.35 7.89 10.19
N VAL A 167 1.61 7.09 9.16
CA VAL A 167 0.81 7.06 7.92
C VAL A 167 -0.63 6.60 8.21
N ILE A 168 -0.80 5.57 9.04
CA ILE A 168 -2.13 5.08 9.44
C ILE A 168 -2.91 6.16 10.20
N ILE A 169 -2.26 6.88 11.12
CA ILE A 169 -2.87 8.00 11.84
C ILE A 169 -3.30 9.08 10.85
N ALA A 170 -2.43 9.47 9.91
CA ALA A 170 -2.74 10.47 8.90
C ALA A 170 -3.96 10.07 8.04
N ILE A 171 -3.99 8.84 7.53
CA ILE A 171 -5.11 8.32 6.73
C ILE A 171 -6.40 8.27 7.56
N THR A 172 -6.32 7.83 8.82
CA THR A 172 -7.47 7.78 9.73
C THR A 172 -8.06 9.17 9.95
N LEU A 173 -7.22 10.20 10.09
CA LEU A 173 -7.67 11.60 10.20
C LEU A 173 -8.38 12.09 8.93
N VAL A 174 -7.87 11.74 7.75
CA VAL A 174 -8.52 12.07 6.47
C VAL A 174 -9.90 11.41 6.36
N ILE A 175 -9.98 10.11 6.66
CA ILE A 175 -11.25 9.36 6.66
C ILE A 175 -12.24 9.97 7.67
N TRP A 176 -11.76 10.34 8.86
CA TRP A 176 -12.58 10.99 9.88
C TRP A 176 -13.12 12.35 9.43
N GLY A 177 -12.29 13.15 8.73
CA GLY A 177 -12.72 14.42 8.13
C GLY A 177 -13.80 14.23 7.07
N PHE A 178 -13.65 13.22 6.22
CA PHE A 178 -14.66 12.86 5.22
C PHE A 178 -15.96 12.38 5.87
N TYR A 179 -15.88 11.49 6.86
CA TYR A 179 -17.01 11.03 7.65
C TYR A 179 -17.82 12.20 8.23
N ARG A 180 -17.15 13.19 8.84
CA ARG A 180 -17.81 14.37 9.40
C ARG A 180 -18.52 15.20 8.35
N SER A 181 -17.96 15.29 7.14
CA SER A 181 -18.57 15.98 6.01
C SER A 181 -19.83 15.27 5.50
N VAL A 182 -19.79 13.94 5.39
CA VAL A 182 -20.96 13.12 5.01
C VAL A 182 -22.06 13.21 6.05
N LEU A 183 -21.72 13.10 7.34
CA LEU A 183 -22.70 13.19 8.44
C LEU A 183 -23.44 14.55 8.42
N ARG A 184 -22.72 15.66 8.24
CA ARG A 184 -23.33 16.99 8.11
C ARG A 184 -24.31 17.06 6.93
N LYS A 185 -23.99 16.46 5.78
CA LYS A 185 -24.88 16.43 4.61
C LYS A 185 -26.13 15.59 4.87
N VAL A 186 -25.98 14.42 5.50
CA VAL A 186 -27.12 13.55 5.83
C VAL A 186 -28.05 14.22 6.86
N CYS A 187 -27.51 14.88 7.89
CA CYS A 187 -28.34 15.63 8.85
C CYS A 187 -29.12 16.76 8.18
N LYS A 188 -28.49 17.53 7.28
CA LYS A 188 -29.18 18.55 6.49
C LYS A 188 -30.31 17.97 5.64
N MET A 189 -30.09 16.81 4.99
CA MET A 189 -31.13 16.15 4.17
C MET A 189 -32.31 15.63 5.00
N LEU A 190 -32.06 15.19 6.24
CA LEU A 190 -33.11 14.70 7.14
C LEU A 190 -33.85 15.83 7.88
N GLY A 191 -33.44 17.10 7.69
CA GLY A 191 -34.04 18.26 8.35
C GLY A 191 -33.85 18.27 9.87
N ILE A 192 -32.77 17.64 10.35
CA ILE A 192 -32.41 17.55 11.77
C ILE A 192 -31.45 18.67 12.14
#